data_AF-A0AA97EWB7-F1
#
_entry.id   AF-A0AA97EWB7-F1
#
_cell.length_a   1.000
_cell.length_b   1.000
_cell.length_c   1.000
_cell.angle_alpha   90.00
_cell.angle_beta   90.00
_cell.angle_gamma   90.00
#
_symmetry.space_group_name_H-M   'P 1'
#
loop_
_entity.id
_entity.type
_entity.pdbx_description
1 polymer ?
#
loop_
_entity_poly.entity_id
_entity_poly.type
_entity_poly.pdbx_seq_one_letter_code
_entity_poly.pdbx_strand_id
1 'polypeptide(L)'
;MNLLLIGVLLAIMAIAYQIGLTKSRNLAGKGNNSAMLHSRPGYYGALVALWCGIPAFLILMVWNIAEPAILKHVILSHVPANMAATLDQASTSVLIDRVEAIASGFGVTDTPLPYELQAAAQLAQIEMIASFAKLAVVICTALICLVWAKKRIGKQYRARNQVEKVINFALALCSGVAILTTVGIVMSMFSETLRFFSFVSPIDFFFGTQWNPGFSTTGNADGSYGLVPLLWGTLMVSAIALLVAVPVGLMIAIYLAEYASPRFRAWTKPTIEVLAGIPTIVYGVFALMVIGPFMKALGASIGIDINATSALTAGFVMGIMIIPFVSSLSDDIITQVPRSLRDGSLGLGATKSETIRQVVLPAALPGIIGAFLLAASRAIGETMIVVLAAGNSPLLHINPFEAVSTVTMTIVNQLTGDTDFASPQALVAFALGLTLFVITLGLNIVALYIVRKYREQYD
;
A
#
# COMPACT_ATOMS: atom_id res chain seq x y z
N MET A 1 9.70 -22.80 -13.65
CA MET A 1 11.13 -23.01 -13.32
C MET A 1 11.70 -21.99 -12.33
N ASN A 2 11.50 -20.68 -12.53
CA ASN A 2 12.08 -19.64 -11.68
C ASN A 2 11.71 -19.74 -10.18
N LEU A 3 10.47 -20.09 -9.85
CA LEU A 3 10.03 -20.33 -8.45
C LEU A 3 10.79 -21.49 -7.79
N LEU A 4 11.04 -22.58 -8.54
CA LEU A 4 11.83 -23.71 -8.07
C LEU A 4 13.27 -23.28 -7.80
N LEU A 5 13.86 -22.49 -8.69
CA LEU A 5 15.21 -21.92 -8.52
C LEU A 5 15.33 -21.05 -7.27
N ILE A 6 14.34 -20.20 -7.01
CA ILE A 6 14.27 -19.40 -5.79
C ILE A 6 14.19 -20.31 -4.57
N GLY A 7 13.34 -21.34 -4.60
CA GLY A 7 13.25 -22.35 -3.54
C GLY A 7 14.57 -23.08 -3.27
N VAL A 8 15.28 -23.49 -4.33
CA VAL A 8 16.60 -24.12 -4.24
C VAL A 8 17.63 -23.15 -3.65
N LEU A 9 17.64 -21.89 -4.09
CA LEU A 9 18.56 -20.88 -3.56
C LEU A 9 18.32 -20.63 -2.06
N LEU A 10 17.06 -20.54 -1.64
CA LEU A 10 16.70 -20.40 -0.22
C LEU A 10 17.14 -21.61 0.60
N ALA A 11 16.98 -22.83 0.07
CA ALA A 11 17.47 -24.05 0.70
C ALA A 11 19.01 -24.03 0.85
N ILE A 12 19.74 -23.65 -0.20
CA ILE A 12 21.20 -23.50 -0.15
C ILE A 12 21.60 -22.42 0.87
N MET A 13 20.89 -21.30 0.95
CA MET A 13 21.13 -20.25 1.95
C MET A 13 20.90 -20.73 3.38
N ALA A 14 19.87 -21.54 3.63
CA ALA A 14 19.62 -22.15 4.94
C ALA A 14 20.74 -23.12 5.34
N ILE A 15 21.22 -23.93 4.39
CA ILE A 15 22.37 -24.82 4.59
C ILE A 15 23.65 -23.99 4.85
N ALA A 16 23.88 -22.94 4.07
CA ALA A 16 25.00 -22.02 4.19
C ALA A 16 25.03 -21.34 5.58
N TYR A 17 23.86 -20.92 6.07
CA TYR A 17 23.70 -20.38 7.42
C TYR A 17 24.12 -21.39 8.48
N GLN A 18 23.62 -22.63 8.39
CA GLN A 18 23.91 -23.69 9.36
C GLN A 18 25.40 -24.08 9.34
N ILE A 19 26.04 -24.10 8.18
CA ILE A 19 27.49 -24.33 8.04
C ILE A 19 28.29 -23.22 8.72
N GLY A 20 27.93 -21.94 8.50
CA GLY A 20 28.57 -20.80 9.15
C GLY A 20 28.39 -20.78 10.67
N LEU A 21 27.19 -21.15 11.14
CA LEU A 21 26.87 -21.27 12.56
C LEU A 21 27.67 -22.40 13.22
N THR A 22 27.73 -23.57 12.59
CA THR A 22 28.45 -24.74 13.13
C THR A 22 29.95 -24.47 13.17
N LYS A 23 30.53 -23.89 12.10
CA LYS A 23 31.96 -23.54 12.07
C LYS A 23 32.31 -22.51 13.15
N SER A 24 31.49 -21.46 13.32
CA SER A 24 31.75 -20.44 14.34
C SER A 24 31.61 -20.99 15.76
N ARG A 25 30.62 -21.84 16.05
CA ARG A 25 30.51 -22.55 17.34
C ARG A 25 31.73 -23.42 17.64
N ASN A 26 32.22 -24.17 16.66
CA ASN A 26 33.43 -24.99 16.83
C ASN A 26 34.68 -24.13 17.11
N LEU A 27 34.77 -22.93 16.51
CA LEU A 27 35.87 -21.98 16.74
C LEU A 27 35.78 -21.26 18.09
N ALA A 28 34.60 -21.16 18.69
CA ALA A 28 34.38 -20.60 20.03
C ALA A 28 34.86 -21.54 21.15
N GLY A 29 35.04 -22.84 20.86
CA GLY A 29 35.41 -23.88 21.82
C GLY A 29 34.21 -24.48 22.57
N LYS A 30 34.39 -25.67 23.16
CA LYS A 30 33.39 -26.31 24.03
C LYS A 30 33.45 -25.67 25.42
N GLY A 31 32.76 -24.56 25.57
CA GLY A 31 32.62 -23.81 26.82
C GLY A 31 31.91 -22.51 26.53
N ASN A 32 31.16 -21.96 27.49
CA ASN A 32 30.32 -20.77 27.33
C ASN A 32 31.12 -19.46 27.06
N ASN A 33 32.39 -19.55 26.66
CA ASN A 33 33.27 -18.44 26.36
C ASN A 33 33.10 -17.97 24.91
N SER A 34 32.00 -17.25 24.66
CA SER A 34 31.86 -16.38 23.49
C SER A 34 32.95 -15.29 23.40
N ALA A 35 33.80 -15.14 24.43
CA ALA A 35 34.87 -14.15 24.53
C ALA A 35 36.02 -14.32 23.52
N MET A 36 36.16 -15.45 22.82
CA MET A 36 37.22 -15.64 21.82
C MET A 36 36.86 -15.15 20.41
N LEU A 37 35.58 -14.89 20.12
CA LEU A 37 35.11 -14.43 18.81
C LEU A 37 34.70 -12.97 18.88
N HIS A 38 35.06 -12.19 17.87
CA HIS A 38 34.63 -10.79 17.78
C HIS A 38 33.11 -10.64 17.61
N SER A 39 32.44 -11.58 16.92
CA SER A 39 30.99 -11.52 16.65
C SER A 39 30.24 -12.73 17.19
N ARG A 40 28.94 -12.61 17.45
CA ARG A 40 28.13 -13.79 17.85
C ARG A 40 28.06 -14.81 16.70
N PRO A 41 28.02 -16.13 16.98
CA PRO A 41 27.94 -17.18 15.97
C PRO A 41 26.85 -16.99 14.90
N GLY A 42 25.70 -16.44 15.29
CA GLY A 42 24.61 -16.12 14.35
C GLY A 42 25.00 -15.16 13.22
N TYR A 43 25.89 -14.19 13.46
CA TYR A 43 26.36 -13.28 12.42
C TYR A 43 27.29 -13.96 11.42
N TYR A 44 28.07 -14.97 11.82
CA TYR A 44 28.88 -15.75 10.89
C TYR A 44 28.01 -16.66 10.01
N GLY A 45 26.93 -17.22 10.57
CA GLY A 45 25.90 -17.91 9.78
C GLY A 45 25.27 -16.97 8.75
N ALA A 46 24.79 -15.81 9.19
CA ALA A 46 24.19 -14.80 8.31
C ALA A 46 25.16 -14.33 7.21
N LEU A 47 26.43 -14.09 7.55
CA LEU A 47 27.45 -13.70 6.58
C LEU A 47 27.62 -14.72 5.45
N VAL A 48 27.71 -16.02 5.78
CA VAL A 48 27.88 -17.08 4.78
C VAL A 48 26.62 -17.22 3.93
N ALA A 49 25.44 -17.12 4.54
CA ALA A 49 24.18 -17.13 3.81
C ALA A 49 24.05 -15.93 2.85
N LEU A 50 24.42 -14.71 3.27
CA LEU A 50 24.38 -13.51 2.43
C LEU A 50 25.36 -13.59 1.25
N TRP A 51 26.61 -14.03 1.50
CA TRP A 51 27.58 -14.22 0.43
C TRP A 51 27.19 -15.31 -0.55
N CYS A 52 26.50 -16.35 -0.08
CA CYS A 52 25.96 -17.41 -0.94
C CYS A 52 24.75 -16.91 -1.77
N GLY A 53 23.82 -16.22 -1.12
CA GLY A 53 22.56 -15.79 -1.70
C GLY A 53 22.68 -14.61 -2.66
N ILE A 54 23.36 -13.52 -2.25
CA ILE A 54 23.34 -12.25 -3.00
C ILE A 54 23.95 -12.39 -4.41
N PRO A 55 25.16 -12.93 -4.60
CA PRO A 55 25.76 -13.06 -5.93
C PRO A 55 24.96 -14.00 -6.84
N ALA A 56 24.47 -15.11 -6.30
CA ALA A 56 23.65 -16.07 -7.04
C ALA A 56 22.30 -15.45 -7.45
N PHE A 57 21.69 -14.66 -6.57
CA PHE A 57 20.47 -13.91 -6.87
C PHE A 57 20.71 -12.82 -7.92
N LEU A 58 21.84 -12.09 -7.86
CA LEU A 58 22.20 -11.10 -8.87
C LEU A 58 22.37 -11.71 -10.25
N ILE A 59 23.02 -12.88 -10.36
CA ILE A 59 23.12 -13.61 -11.62
C ILE A 59 21.74 -14.01 -12.13
N LEU A 60 20.89 -14.55 -11.25
CA LEU A 60 19.52 -14.91 -11.62
C LEU A 60 18.75 -13.69 -12.12
N MET A 61 18.91 -12.52 -11.49
CA MET A 61 18.27 -11.28 -11.91
C MET A 61 18.77 -10.83 -13.30
N VAL A 62 20.08 -10.81 -13.52
CA VAL A 62 20.68 -10.47 -14.83
C VAL A 62 20.21 -11.44 -15.92
N TRP A 63 20.16 -12.73 -15.62
CA TRP A 63 19.69 -13.75 -16.56
C TRP A 63 18.24 -13.51 -16.96
N ASN A 64 17.35 -13.22 -16.00
CA ASN A 64 15.93 -12.95 -16.31
C ASN A 64 15.72 -11.66 -17.11
N ILE A 65 16.62 -10.68 -17.00
CA ILE A 65 16.57 -9.46 -17.82
C ILE A 65 17.07 -9.75 -19.25
N ALA A 66 18.08 -10.59 -19.42
CA ALA A 66 18.71 -10.86 -20.72
C ALA A 66 17.99 -11.96 -21.54
N GLU A 67 17.43 -12.97 -20.88
CA GLU A 67 16.81 -14.15 -21.50
C GLU A 67 15.73 -13.79 -22.54
N PRO A 68 14.76 -12.89 -22.27
CA PRO A 68 13.73 -12.54 -23.25
C PRO A 68 14.31 -11.89 -24.52
N ALA A 69 15.34 -11.05 -24.38
CA ALA A 69 15.99 -10.39 -25.52
C ALA A 69 16.73 -11.39 -26.42
N ILE A 70 17.36 -12.40 -25.82
CA ILE A 70 18.06 -13.46 -26.55
C ILE A 70 17.06 -14.37 -27.27
N LEU A 71 15.99 -14.79 -26.59
CA LEU A 71 14.95 -15.64 -27.18
C LEU A 71 14.26 -14.94 -28.35
N LYS A 72 13.94 -13.64 -28.22
CA LYS A 72 13.42 -12.84 -29.33
C LYS A 72 14.36 -12.84 -30.54
N HIS A 73 15.66 -12.70 -30.34
CA HIS A 73 16.62 -12.71 -31.44
C HIS A 73 16.70 -14.06 -32.15
N VAL A 74 16.57 -15.17 -31.40
CA VAL A 74 16.53 -16.53 -31.92
C VAL A 74 15.28 -16.79 -32.79
N ILE A 75 14.13 -16.26 -32.40
CA ILE A 75 12.90 -16.38 -33.21
C ILE A 75 13.08 -15.61 -34.53
N LEU A 76 13.54 -14.36 -34.45
CA LEU A 76 13.65 -13.48 -35.61
C LEU A 76 14.69 -13.93 -36.64
N SER A 77 15.72 -14.68 -36.23
CA SER A 77 16.71 -15.23 -37.17
C SER A 77 16.15 -16.33 -38.07
N HIS A 78 15.01 -16.93 -37.73
CA HIS A 78 14.32 -17.96 -38.52
C HIS A 78 13.15 -17.41 -39.34
N VAL A 79 12.87 -16.11 -39.22
CA VAL A 79 11.85 -15.45 -40.04
C VAL A 79 12.43 -15.17 -41.43
N PRO A 80 11.79 -15.66 -42.50
CA PRO A 80 12.23 -15.40 -43.87
C PRO A 80 12.33 -13.89 -44.18
N ALA A 81 13.39 -13.47 -44.90
CA ALA A 81 13.73 -12.07 -45.14
C ALA A 81 12.63 -11.26 -45.87
N ASN A 82 11.77 -11.94 -46.64
CA ASN A 82 10.62 -11.35 -47.33
C ASN A 82 9.47 -10.96 -46.38
N MET A 83 9.30 -11.66 -45.26
CA MET A 83 8.32 -11.32 -44.22
C MET A 83 8.93 -10.38 -43.18
N ALA A 84 10.21 -10.53 -42.86
CA ALA A 84 10.91 -9.64 -41.92
C ALA A 84 10.86 -8.15 -42.35
N ALA A 85 10.84 -7.87 -43.65
CA ALA A 85 10.78 -6.51 -44.19
C ALA A 85 9.38 -5.85 -44.11
N THR A 86 8.32 -6.62 -43.80
CA THR A 86 6.93 -6.15 -43.79
C THR A 86 6.29 -6.15 -42.39
N LEU A 87 7.02 -6.62 -41.37
CA LEU A 87 6.54 -6.68 -39.99
C LEU A 87 6.62 -5.31 -39.31
N ASP A 88 5.49 -4.82 -38.81
CA ASP A 88 5.45 -3.72 -37.84
C ASP A 88 5.69 -4.25 -36.41
N GLN A 89 5.79 -3.33 -35.43
CA GLN A 89 6.12 -3.69 -34.05
C GLN A 89 5.04 -4.60 -33.40
N ALA A 90 3.77 -4.42 -33.76
CA ALA A 90 2.65 -5.21 -33.27
C ALA A 90 2.60 -6.62 -33.89
N SER A 91 2.83 -6.74 -35.20
CA SER A 91 2.90 -8.03 -35.90
C SER A 91 4.10 -8.84 -35.44
N THR A 92 5.20 -8.17 -35.07
CA THR A 92 6.37 -8.82 -34.49
C THR A 92 6.06 -9.47 -33.13
N SER A 93 5.34 -8.78 -32.24
CA SER A 93 4.93 -9.37 -30.96
C SER A 93 3.97 -10.54 -31.14
N VAL A 94 2.99 -10.42 -32.04
CA VAL A 94 2.04 -11.51 -32.33
C VAL A 94 2.76 -12.75 -32.87
N LEU A 95 3.76 -12.58 -33.74
CA LEU A 95 4.56 -13.69 -34.26
C LEU A 95 5.38 -14.37 -33.16
N ILE A 96 5.97 -13.59 -32.25
CA ILE A 96 6.72 -14.13 -31.10
C ILE A 96 5.79 -14.95 -30.20
N ASP A 97 4.66 -14.38 -29.80
CA ASP A 97 3.66 -15.06 -28.95
C ASP A 97 3.16 -16.35 -29.62
N ARG A 98 2.98 -16.33 -30.95
CA ARG A 98 2.57 -17.49 -31.73
C ARG A 98 3.63 -18.60 -31.71
N VAL A 99 4.90 -18.27 -31.92
CA VAL A 99 6.01 -19.23 -31.90
C VAL A 99 6.20 -19.81 -30.49
N GLU A 100 6.07 -19.00 -29.44
CA GLU A 100 6.10 -19.45 -28.04
C GLU A 100 4.93 -20.39 -27.71
N ALA A 101 3.72 -20.11 -28.21
CA ALA A 101 2.55 -20.99 -28.05
C ALA A 101 2.75 -22.37 -28.72
N ILE A 102 3.39 -22.40 -29.90
CA ILE A 102 3.73 -23.65 -30.58
C ILE A 102 4.83 -24.40 -29.81
N ALA A 103 5.87 -23.70 -29.35
CA ALA A 103 6.99 -24.30 -28.62
C ALA A 103 6.58 -24.88 -27.25
N SER A 104 5.63 -24.24 -26.57
CA SER A 104 5.07 -24.71 -25.31
C SER A 104 4.07 -25.88 -25.46
N GLY A 105 3.70 -26.24 -26.70
CA GLY A 105 2.78 -27.33 -26.99
C GLY A 105 1.29 -26.97 -26.89
N PHE A 106 0.95 -25.69 -26.69
CA PHE A 106 -0.44 -25.20 -26.73
C PHE A 106 -1.02 -25.18 -28.15
N GLY A 107 -0.15 -25.05 -29.16
CA GLY A 107 -0.55 -25.01 -30.56
C GLY A 107 -1.19 -23.69 -30.98
N VAL A 108 -1.69 -23.64 -32.20
CA VAL A 108 -2.32 -22.46 -32.82
C VAL A 108 -3.61 -22.88 -33.53
N THR A 109 -4.54 -21.95 -33.68
CA THR A 109 -5.88 -22.21 -34.28
C THR A 109 -5.83 -22.58 -35.75
N ASP A 110 -4.85 -22.03 -36.49
CA ASP A 110 -4.64 -22.27 -37.92
C ASP A 110 -3.44 -23.17 -38.17
N THR A 111 -3.29 -23.71 -39.39
CA THR A 111 -2.14 -24.55 -39.76
C THR A 111 -0.82 -23.77 -39.60
N PRO A 112 0.10 -24.22 -38.72
CA PRO A 112 1.38 -23.54 -38.51
C PRO A 112 2.22 -23.53 -39.79
N LEU A 113 2.88 -22.41 -40.06
CA LEU A 113 3.77 -22.31 -41.22
C LEU A 113 5.07 -23.09 -40.96
N PRO A 114 5.75 -23.62 -41.99
CA PRO A 114 6.95 -24.46 -41.80
C PRO A 114 8.09 -23.77 -41.04
N TYR A 115 8.27 -22.45 -41.23
CA TYR A 115 9.28 -21.68 -40.51
C TYR A 115 8.90 -21.47 -39.03
N GLU A 116 7.61 -21.42 -38.69
CA GLU A 116 7.14 -21.29 -37.30
C GLU A 116 7.39 -22.57 -36.52
N LEU A 117 7.20 -23.73 -37.15
CA LEU A 117 7.52 -25.03 -36.56
C LEU A 117 9.03 -25.19 -36.32
N GLN A 118 9.86 -24.74 -37.26
CA GLN A 118 11.32 -24.75 -37.10
C GLN A 118 11.77 -23.80 -36.00
N ALA A 119 11.26 -22.56 -36.00
CA ALA A 119 11.55 -21.57 -34.96
C ALA A 119 11.09 -22.07 -33.57
N ALA A 120 9.90 -22.68 -33.47
CA ALA A 120 9.38 -23.22 -32.23
C ALA A 120 10.18 -24.42 -31.71
N ALA A 121 10.59 -25.34 -32.58
CA ALA A 121 11.42 -26.47 -32.19
C ALA A 121 12.79 -26.02 -31.67
N GLN A 122 13.41 -25.04 -32.33
CA GLN A 122 14.69 -24.49 -31.90
C GLN A 122 14.57 -23.64 -30.63
N LEU A 123 13.49 -22.87 -30.49
CA LEU A 123 13.18 -22.14 -29.27
C LEU A 123 13.01 -23.09 -28.09
N ALA A 124 12.22 -24.16 -28.23
CA ALA A 124 12.04 -25.16 -27.17
C ALA A 124 13.37 -25.81 -26.74
N GLN A 125 14.27 -26.10 -27.69
CA GLN A 125 15.61 -26.60 -27.38
C GLN A 125 16.45 -25.57 -26.61
N ILE A 126 16.45 -24.32 -27.07
CA ILE A 126 17.23 -23.23 -26.44
C ILE A 126 16.68 -22.90 -25.06
N GLU A 127 15.37 -22.86 -24.86
CA GLU A 127 14.74 -22.65 -23.55
C GLU A 127 15.07 -23.77 -22.57
N MET A 128 15.09 -25.02 -23.04
CA MET A 128 15.52 -26.16 -22.23
C MET A 128 16.98 -25.99 -21.81
N ILE A 129 17.89 -25.73 -22.76
CA ILE A 129 19.32 -25.52 -22.49
C ILE A 129 19.53 -24.32 -21.56
N ALA A 130 18.88 -23.19 -21.83
CA ALA A 130 18.97 -21.97 -21.04
C ALA A 130 18.45 -22.19 -19.62
N SER A 131 17.37 -22.95 -19.43
CA SER A 131 16.83 -23.30 -18.12
C SER A 131 17.81 -24.14 -17.29
N PHE A 132 18.42 -25.16 -17.88
CA PHE A 132 19.44 -25.97 -17.21
C PHE A 132 20.73 -25.21 -16.97
N ALA A 133 21.17 -24.38 -17.93
CA ALA A 133 22.34 -23.53 -17.78
C ALA A 133 22.15 -22.50 -16.66
N LYS A 134 20.99 -21.82 -16.62
CA LYS A 134 20.60 -20.91 -15.55
C LYS A 134 20.68 -21.59 -14.19
N LEU A 135 20.13 -22.80 -14.07
CA LEU A 135 20.16 -23.57 -12.83
C LEU A 135 21.59 -23.92 -12.42
N ALA A 136 22.40 -24.44 -13.35
CA ALA A 136 23.79 -24.80 -13.09
C ALA A 136 24.62 -23.58 -12.66
N VAL A 137 24.52 -22.45 -13.35
CA VAL A 137 25.30 -21.24 -13.05
C VAL A 137 24.93 -20.66 -11.69
N VAL A 138 23.64 -20.61 -11.35
CA VAL A 138 23.17 -20.10 -10.04
C VAL A 138 23.67 -20.98 -8.90
N ILE A 139 23.55 -22.31 -9.03
CA ILE A 139 24.01 -23.25 -8.00
C ILE A 139 25.54 -23.21 -7.87
N CYS A 140 26.28 -23.24 -8.97
CA CYS A 140 27.73 -23.17 -8.98
C CYS A 140 28.23 -21.90 -8.29
N THR A 141 27.62 -20.75 -8.60
CA THR A 141 27.98 -19.48 -7.97
C THR A 141 27.67 -19.51 -6.47
N ALA A 142 26.49 -20.00 -6.08
CA ALA A 142 26.11 -20.13 -4.68
C ALA A 142 27.11 -21.00 -3.90
N LEU A 143 27.53 -22.14 -4.46
CA LEU A 143 28.51 -23.05 -3.86
C LEU A 143 29.91 -22.44 -3.78
N ILE A 144 30.38 -21.78 -4.84
CA ILE A 144 31.67 -21.08 -4.87
C ILE A 144 31.71 -20.01 -3.77
N CYS A 145 30.67 -19.18 -3.69
CA CYS A 145 30.57 -18.14 -2.69
C CYS A 145 30.44 -18.69 -1.26
N LEU A 146 29.74 -19.81 -1.08
CA LEU A 146 29.66 -20.52 0.21
C LEU A 146 31.05 -20.97 0.66
N VAL A 147 31.82 -21.66 -0.21
CA VAL A 147 33.17 -22.13 0.10
C VAL A 147 34.10 -20.95 0.41
N TRP A 148 34.00 -19.87 -0.36
CA TRP A 148 34.79 -18.66 -0.17
C TRP A 148 34.47 -17.97 1.17
N ALA A 149 33.19 -17.76 1.48
CA ALA A 149 32.75 -17.14 2.73
C ALA A 149 33.10 -18.00 3.94
N LYS A 150 32.95 -19.33 3.82
CA LYS A 150 33.36 -20.29 4.85
C LYS A 150 34.85 -20.17 5.15
N LYS A 151 35.71 -20.04 4.14
CA LYS A 151 37.17 -19.89 4.32
C LYS A 151 37.55 -18.63 5.09
N ARG A 152 36.80 -17.53 4.94
CA ARG A 152 37.05 -16.26 5.66
C ARG A 152 36.60 -16.22 7.12
N ILE A 153 35.88 -17.22 7.61
CA ILE A 153 35.51 -17.28 9.04
C ILE A 153 36.78 -17.53 9.87
N GLY A 154 37.16 -16.51 10.65
CA GLY A 154 38.25 -16.55 11.63
C GLY A 154 37.91 -15.75 12.89
N LYS A 155 38.73 -15.88 13.95
CA LYS A 155 38.41 -15.37 15.29
C LYS A 155 38.26 -13.83 15.36
N GLN A 156 39.10 -13.13 14.62
CA GLN A 156 39.12 -11.66 14.56
C GLN A 156 38.21 -11.07 13.46
N TYR A 157 37.57 -11.91 12.64
CA TYR A 157 36.76 -11.41 11.54
C TYR A 157 35.48 -10.73 12.06
N ARG A 158 35.27 -9.48 11.67
CA ARG A 158 34.13 -8.64 12.10
C ARG A 158 32.87 -8.95 11.30
N ALA A 159 32.33 -10.17 11.46
CA ALA A 159 31.13 -10.62 10.73
C ALA A 159 29.91 -9.73 10.97
N ARG A 160 29.72 -9.24 12.20
CA ARG A 160 28.63 -8.31 12.54
C ARG A 160 28.63 -7.06 11.65
N ASN A 161 29.77 -6.36 11.55
CA ASN A 161 29.86 -5.12 10.79
C ASN A 161 29.58 -5.33 9.29
N GLN A 162 29.98 -6.48 8.72
CA GLN A 162 29.71 -6.80 7.32
C GLN A 162 28.23 -7.10 7.09
N VAL A 163 27.61 -7.90 7.97
CA VAL A 163 26.18 -8.18 7.92
C VAL A 163 25.36 -6.90 8.09
N GLU A 164 25.69 -6.06 9.07
CA GLU A 164 25.03 -4.77 9.28
C GLU A 164 25.21 -3.82 8.08
N LYS A 165 26.39 -3.81 7.44
CA LYS A 165 26.61 -3.02 6.23
C LYS A 165 25.71 -3.48 5.07
N VAL A 166 25.55 -4.79 4.88
CA VAL A 166 24.65 -5.35 3.86
C VAL A 166 23.19 -5.02 4.18
N ILE A 167 22.77 -5.17 5.43
CA ILE A 167 21.40 -4.83 5.87
C ILE A 167 21.13 -3.34 5.68
N ASN A 168 22.04 -2.46 6.12
CA ASN A 168 21.89 -1.01 5.95
C ASN A 168 21.85 -0.60 4.49
N PHE A 169 22.66 -1.22 3.62
CA PHE A 169 22.60 -0.97 2.18
C PHE A 169 21.28 -1.45 1.57
N ALA A 170 20.79 -2.63 1.96
CA ALA A 170 19.50 -3.15 1.51
C ALA A 170 18.34 -2.24 1.96
N LEU A 171 18.33 -1.80 3.23
CA LEU A 171 17.35 -0.86 3.75
C LEU A 171 17.41 0.49 3.02
N ALA A 172 18.62 1.01 2.76
CA ALA A 172 18.81 2.23 2.00
C ALA A 172 18.31 2.11 0.55
N LEU A 173 18.55 0.98 -0.11
CA LEU A 173 18.06 0.70 -1.47
C LEU A 173 16.54 0.58 -1.49
N CYS A 174 15.95 -0.18 -0.56
CA CYS A 174 14.49 -0.30 -0.41
C CYS A 174 13.84 1.07 -0.16
N SER A 175 14.41 1.88 0.75
CA SER A 175 13.95 3.24 1.01
C SER A 175 14.10 4.14 -0.22
N GLY A 176 15.22 4.01 -0.95
CA GLY A 176 15.48 4.77 -2.18
C GLY A 176 14.45 4.45 -3.27
N VAL A 177 14.16 3.17 -3.49
CA VAL A 177 13.11 2.73 -4.43
C VAL A 177 11.75 3.28 -4.00
N ALA A 178 11.37 3.17 -2.72
CA ALA A 178 10.10 3.69 -2.23
C ALA A 178 9.96 5.22 -2.46
N ILE A 179 11.02 5.99 -2.20
CA ILE A 179 11.04 7.44 -2.44
C ILE A 179 10.92 7.73 -3.94
N LEU A 180 11.71 7.06 -4.79
CA LEU A 180 11.68 7.25 -6.24
C LEU A 180 10.32 6.88 -6.83
N THR A 181 9.71 5.79 -6.38
CA THR A 181 8.35 5.39 -6.79
C THR A 181 7.33 6.45 -6.37
N THR A 182 7.42 6.97 -5.14
CA THR A 182 6.51 8.03 -4.66
C THR A 182 6.65 9.29 -5.51
N VAL A 183 7.88 9.72 -5.78
CA VAL A 183 8.16 10.86 -6.67
C VAL A 183 7.64 10.58 -8.08
N GLY A 184 7.85 9.36 -8.61
CA GLY A 184 7.36 8.94 -9.92
C GLY A 184 5.83 9.01 -10.02
N ILE A 185 5.11 8.53 -9.01
CA ILE A 185 3.65 8.63 -8.94
C ILE A 185 3.21 10.10 -8.94
N VAL A 186 3.79 10.93 -8.08
CA VAL A 186 3.42 12.35 -7.98
C VAL A 186 3.72 13.09 -9.29
N MET A 187 4.89 12.85 -9.90
CA MET A 187 5.27 13.46 -11.18
C MET A 187 4.37 12.99 -12.32
N SER A 188 4.00 11.71 -12.35
CA SER A 188 3.06 11.17 -13.33
C SER A 188 1.68 11.79 -13.18
N MET A 189 1.13 11.84 -11.96
CA MET A 189 -0.15 12.49 -11.68
C MET A 189 -0.12 13.98 -12.03
N PHE A 190 0.98 14.67 -11.72
CA PHE A 190 1.16 16.09 -12.05
C PHE A 190 1.18 16.31 -13.56
N SER A 191 1.93 15.50 -14.32
CA SER A 191 1.99 15.58 -15.78
C SER A 191 0.62 15.36 -16.44
N GLU A 192 -0.11 14.31 -16.03
CA GLU A 192 -1.44 14.04 -16.58
C GLU A 192 -2.47 15.11 -16.17
N THR A 193 -2.33 15.68 -14.97
CA THR A 193 -3.16 16.81 -14.53
C THR A 193 -2.91 18.07 -15.37
N LEU A 194 -1.65 18.36 -15.72
CA LEU A 194 -1.34 19.48 -16.63
C LEU A 194 -1.93 19.26 -18.03
N ARG A 195 -1.92 18.02 -18.52
CA ARG A 195 -2.58 17.65 -19.78
C ARG A 195 -4.10 17.82 -19.68
N PHE A 196 -4.73 17.46 -18.57
CA PHE A 196 -6.14 17.74 -18.33
C PHE A 196 -6.44 19.26 -18.41
N PHE A 197 -5.60 20.09 -17.78
CA PHE A 197 -5.78 21.55 -17.78
C PHE A 197 -5.50 22.23 -19.13
N SER A 198 -4.98 21.53 -20.14
CA SER A 198 -5.01 22.04 -21.52
C SER A 198 -6.39 21.96 -22.16
N PHE A 199 -7.28 21.11 -21.63
CA PHE A 199 -8.67 20.95 -22.10
C PHE A 199 -9.67 21.74 -21.27
N VAL A 200 -9.46 21.82 -19.95
CA VAL A 200 -10.39 22.47 -19.00
C VAL A 200 -9.64 23.54 -18.21
N SER A 201 -10.21 24.73 -18.08
CA SER A 201 -9.61 25.79 -17.25
C SER A 201 -9.50 25.34 -15.79
N PRO A 202 -8.36 25.57 -15.10
CA PRO A 202 -8.24 25.29 -13.67
C PRO A 202 -9.31 25.99 -12.82
N ILE A 203 -9.74 27.20 -13.21
CA ILE A 203 -10.76 27.95 -12.48
C ILE A 203 -12.12 27.21 -12.56
N ASP A 204 -12.50 26.77 -13.76
CA ASP A 204 -13.76 26.05 -13.97
C ASP A 204 -13.76 24.68 -13.28
N PHE A 205 -12.58 24.04 -13.19
CA PHE A 205 -12.41 22.82 -12.41
C PHE A 205 -12.56 23.07 -10.90
N PHE A 206 -11.76 23.96 -10.30
CA PHE A 206 -11.75 24.13 -8.85
C PHE A 206 -13.00 24.81 -8.29
N PHE A 207 -13.62 25.72 -9.05
CA PHE A 207 -14.78 26.51 -8.61
C PHE A 207 -16.08 26.14 -9.31
N GLY A 208 -16.05 25.21 -10.27
CA GLY A 208 -17.26 24.72 -10.94
C GLY A 208 -18.20 24.02 -9.97
N THR A 209 -19.50 24.34 -10.09
CA THR A 209 -20.58 23.80 -9.24
C THR A 209 -21.37 22.67 -9.90
N GLN A 210 -21.01 22.30 -11.13
CA GLN A 210 -21.65 21.24 -11.87
C GLN A 210 -20.62 20.18 -12.27
N TRP A 211 -20.98 18.93 -12.01
CA TRP A 211 -20.24 17.77 -12.47
C TRP A 211 -21.12 17.02 -13.47
N ASN A 212 -20.83 17.21 -14.75
CA ASN A 212 -21.46 16.51 -15.85
C ASN A 212 -20.41 16.34 -16.97
N PRO A 213 -19.51 15.34 -16.85
CA PRO A 213 -18.56 15.04 -17.90
C PRO A 213 -19.31 14.57 -19.14
N GLY A 214 -19.36 15.41 -20.18
CA GLY A 214 -19.95 15.06 -21.46
C GLY A 214 -19.12 14.00 -22.17
N PHE A 215 -19.78 13.06 -22.85
CA PHE A 215 -19.09 12.09 -23.72
C PHE A 215 -18.55 12.82 -24.96
N SER A 216 -17.25 13.12 -24.99
CA SER A 216 -16.59 13.60 -26.20
C SER A 216 -15.71 12.50 -26.80
N THR A 217 -16.12 11.94 -27.93
CA THR A 217 -15.29 11.03 -28.73
C THR A 217 -14.32 11.76 -29.66
N THR A 218 -14.34 13.10 -29.67
CA THR A 218 -13.68 13.96 -30.67
C THR A 218 -12.60 14.90 -30.09
N GLY A 219 -12.25 14.76 -28.81
CA GLY A 219 -11.19 15.57 -28.18
C GLY A 219 -11.59 17.00 -27.77
N ASN A 220 -12.86 17.38 -27.92
CA ASN A 220 -13.41 18.64 -27.42
C ASN A 220 -14.00 18.47 -26.02
N ALA A 221 -13.66 19.34 -25.07
CA ALA A 221 -14.17 19.28 -23.70
C ALA A 221 -15.59 19.87 -23.57
N ASP A 222 -16.59 19.23 -24.18
CA ASP A 222 -18.01 19.67 -24.10
C ASP A 222 -18.69 19.35 -22.75
N GLY A 223 -17.91 18.99 -21.72
CA GLY A 223 -18.38 18.57 -20.39
C GLY A 223 -18.04 19.57 -19.28
N SER A 224 -18.80 19.52 -18.18
CA SER A 224 -18.51 20.27 -16.94
C SER A 224 -17.83 19.38 -15.90
N TYR A 225 -16.69 19.82 -15.38
CA TYR A 225 -15.82 19.04 -14.50
C TYR A 225 -15.63 19.71 -13.13
N GLY A 226 -16.68 20.35 -12.61
CA GLY A 226 -16.64 21.11 -11.37
C GLY A 226 -16.36 20.25 -10.13
N LEU A 227 -15.31 20.57 -9.40
CA LEU A 227 -14.84 19.85 -8.22
C LEU A 227 -15.73 20.07 -6.98
N VAL A 228 -16.40 21.22 -6.88
CA VAL A 228 -17.08 21.67 -5.65
C VAL A 228 -18.12 20.66 -5.14
N PRO A 229 -19.02 20.10 -5.98
CA PRO A 229 -20.00 19.11 -5.51
C PRO A 229 -19.34 17.83 -4.96
N LEU A 230 -18.22 17.41 -5.56
CA LEU A 230 -17.50 16.21 -5.14
C LEU A 230 -16.76 16.41 -3.82
N LEU A 231 -16.11 17.58 -3.66
CA LEU A 231 -15.49 17.95 -2.39
C LEU A 231 -16.54 18.09 -1.30
N TRP A 232 -17.68 18.69 -1.60
CA TRP A 232 -18.78 18.81 -0.66
C TRP A 232 -19.31 17.44 -0.22
N GLY A 233 -19.53 16.51 -1.16
CA GLY A 233 -19.90 15.13 -0.84
C GLY A 233 -18.87 14.44 0.06
N THR A 234 -17.58 14.55 -0.26
CA THR A 234 -16.49 14.00 0.58
C THR A 234 -16.49 14.61 1.98
N LEU A 235 -16.64 15.93 2.10
CA LEU A 235 -16.64 16.63 3.39
C LEU A 235 -17.88 16.29 4.21
N MET A 236 -19.06 16.22 3.61
CA MET A 236 -20.30 15.86 4.31
C MET A 236 -20.22 14.46 4.90
N VAL A 237 -19.81 13.47 4.10
CA VAL A 237 -19.67 12.08 4.57
C VAL A 237 -18.59 11.99 5.65
N SER A 238 -17.45 12.66 5.48
CA SER A 238 -16.37 12.68 6.47
C SER A 238 -16.80 13.34 7.78
N ALA A 239 -17.56 14.43 7.70
CA ALA A 239 -18.08 15.11 8.89
C ALA A 239 -19.03 14.22 9.69
N ILE A 240 -19.97 13.53 9.01
CA ILE A 240 -20.87 12.57 9.65
C ILE A 240 -20.07 11.44 10.30
N ALA A 241 -19.05 10.91 9.60
CA ALA A 241 -18.19 9.85 10.13
C ALA A 241 -17.45 10.30 11.40
N LEU A 242 -16.88 11.50 11.42
CA LEU A 242 -16.18 12.05 12.58
C LEU A 242 -17.14 12.36 13.73
N LEU A 243 -18.35 12.85 13.46
CA LEU A 243 -19.38 13.08 14.49
C LEU A 243 -19.77 11.79 15.22
N VAL A 244 -19.68 10.64 14.55
CA VAL A 244 -19.90 9.33 15.17
C VAL A 244 -18.62 8.82 15.85
N ALA A 245 -17.50 8.83 15.12
CA ALA A 245 -16.29 8.16 15.54
C ALA A 245 -15.54 8.88 16.66
N VAL A 246 -15.50 10.22 16.65
CA VAL A 246 -14.75 11.00 17.63
C VAL A 246 -15.35 10.85 19.03
N PRO A 247 -16.65 11.08 19.27
CA PRO A 247 -17.21 10.95 20.61
C PRO A 247 -17.14 9.51 21.12
N VAL A 248 -17.54 8.54 20.30
CA VAL A 248 -17.57 7.13 20.71
C VAL A 248 -16.15 6.59 20.92
N GLY A 249 -15.24 6.89 19.99
CA GLY A 249 -13.84 6.48 20.07
C GLY A 249 -13.12 7.09 21.28
N LEU A 250 -13.31 8.39 21.54
CA LEU A 250 -12.72 9.06 22.70
C LEU A 250 -13.25 8.49 24.02
N MET A 251 -14.55 8.21 24.12
CA MET A 251 -15.12 7.62 25.33
C MET A 251 -14.59 6.21 25.58
N ILE A 252 -14.43 5.39 24.54
CA ILE A 252 -13.79 4.07 24.63
C ILE A 252 -12.34 4.22 25.11
N ALA A 253 -11.58 5.16 24.55
CA ALA A 253 -10.21 5.43 24.95
C ALA A 253 -10.09 5.84 26.43
N ILE A 254 -10.91 6.78 26.88
CA ILE A 254 -10.93 7.23 28.29
C ILE A 254 -11.27 6.06 29.20
N TYR A 255 -12.27 5.25 28.83
CA TYR A 255 -12.66 4.08 29.62
C TYR A 255 -11.51 3.06 29.70
N LEU A 256 -10.88 2.71 28.59
CA LEU A 256 -9.80 1.73 28.55
C LEU A 256 -8.53 2.19 29.27
N ALA A 257 -8.19 3.48 29.15
CA ALA A 257 -6.98 4.03 29.74
C ALA A 257 -7.12 4.25 31.25
N GLU A 258 -8.28 4.74 31.71
CA GLU A 258 -8.43 5.22 33.09
C GLU A 258 -9.35 4.35 33.95
N TYR A 259 -10.39 3.70 33.40
CA TYR A 259 -11.40 2.98 34.20
C TYR A 259 -11.32 1.45 34.09
N ALA A 260 -10.87 0.91 32.97
CA ALA A 260 -10.89 -0.52 32.71
C ALA A 260 -9.95 -1.30 33.64
N SER A 261 -10.41 -2.48 34.06
CA SER A 261 -9.53 -3.42 34.77
C SER A 261 -8.44 -3.95 33.82
N PRO A 262 -7.24 -4.31 34.33
CA PRO A 262 -6.15 -4.81 33.48
C PRO A 262 -6.54 -6.04 32.64
N ARG A 263 -7.39 -6.92 33.19
CA ARG A 263 -7.90 -8.10 32.50
C ARG A 263 -8.83 -7.75 31.34
N PHE A 264 -9.76 -6.82 31.56
CA PHE A 264 -10.68 -6.37 30.52
C PHE A 264 -9.93 -5.66 29.39
N ARG A 265 -8.96 -4.80 29.75
CA ARG A 265 -8.11 -4.10 28.77
C ARG A 265 -7.29 -5.08 27.92
N ALA A 266 -6.70 -6.10 28.53
CA ALA A 266 -5.87 -7.09 27.84
C ALA A 266 -6.62 -7.87 26.73
N TRP A 267 -7.94 -7.99 26.82
CA TRP A 267 -8.78 -8.60 25.78
C TRP A 267 -9.40 -7.57 24.83
N THR A 268 -9.91 -6.46 25.37
CA THR A 268 -10.68 -5.48 24.58
C THR A 268 -9.80 -4.70 23.62
N LYS A 269 -8.60 -4.28 24.05
CA LYS A 269 -7.71 -3.49 23.20
C LYS A 269 -7.27 -4.25 21.93
N PRO A 270 -6.75 -5.49 22.02
CA PRO A 270 -6.46 -6.27 20.82
C PRO A 270 -7.69 -6.51 19.94
N THR A 271 -8.87 -6.72 20.53
CA THR A 271 -10.12 -6.90 19.76
C THR A 271 -10.46 -5.66 18.94
N ILE A 272 -10.33 -4.46 19.53
CA ILE A 272 -10.53 -3.20 18.82
C ILE A 272 -9.50 -3.03 17.70
N GLU A 273 -8.22 -3.31 17.97
CA GLU A 273 -7.16 -3.21 16.96
C GLU A 273 -7.40 -4.18 15.78
N VAL A 274 -7.93 -5.38 16.03
CA VAL A 274 -8.32 -6.33 14.98
C VAL A 274 -9.48 -5.79 14.12
N LEU A 275 -10.45 -5.07 14.71
CA LEU A 275 -11.54 -4.45 13.94
C LEU A 275 -11.05 -3.39 12.95
N ALA A 276 -9.91 -2.74 13.23
CA ALA A 276 -9.28 -1.80 12.31
C ALA A 276 -8.64 -2.48 11.08
N GLY A 277 -8.40 -3.79 11.15
CA GLY A 277 -7.87 -4.61 10.06
C GLY A 277 -8.93 -5.16 9.10
N ILE A 278 -10.22 -4.94 9.36
CA ILE A 278 -11.30 -5.38 8.46
C ILE A 278 -11.22 -4.57 7.15
N PRO A 279 -11.18 -5.23 5.97
CA PRO A 279 -11.15 -4.53 4.69
C PRO A 279 -12.35 -3.61 4.49
N THR A 280 -12.11 -2.41 3.94
CA THR A 280 -13.15 -1.38 3.77
C THR A 280 -14.29 -1.81 2.84
N ILE A 281 -14.02 -2.69 1.87
CA ILE A 281 -15.04 -3.27 1.00
C ILE A 281 -16.10 -4.08 1.78
N VAL A 282 -15.70 -4.76 2.87
CA VAL A 282 -16.64 -5.50 3.73
C VAL A 282 -17.60 -4.53 4.41
N TYR A 283 -17.10 -3.41 4.90
CA TYR A 283 -17.94 -2.34 5.44
C TYR A 283 -18.85 -1.71 4.39
N GLY A 284 -18.39 -1.53 3.14
CA GLY A 284 -19.22 -1.00 2.06
C GLY A 284 -20.39 -1.93 1.68
N VAL A 285 -20.15 -3.24 1.60
CA VAL A 285 -21.21 -4.23 1.38
C VAL A 285 -22.17 -4.29 2.57
N PHE A 286 -21.64 -4.25 3.81
CA PHE A 286 -22.46 -4.18 5.03
C PHE A 286 -23.33 -2.92 5.07
N ALA A 287 -22.78 -1.78 4.64
CA ALA A 287 -23.51 -0.53 4.53
C ALA A 287 -24.70 -0.66 3.57
N LEU A 288 -24.47 -1.23 2.39
CA LEU A 288 -25.51 -1.43 1.38
C LEU A 288 -26.59 -2.44 1.78
N MET A 289 -26.18 -3.59 2.32
CA MET A 289 -27.11 -4.70 2.54
C MET A 289 -27.84 -4.63 3.88
N VAL A 290 -27.24 -4.01 4.90
CA VAL A 290 -27.77 -4.00 6.26
C VAL A 290 -28.11 -2.59 6.71
N ILE A 291 -27.13 -1.68 6.72
CA ILE A 291 -27.32 -0.35 7.33
C ILE A 291 -28.23 0.54 6.48
N GLY A 292 -28.13 0.53 5.14
CA GLY A 292 -28.97 1.31 4.25
C GLY A 292 -30.46 0.99 4.40
N PRO A 293 -30.87 -0.29 4.28
CA PRO A 293 -32.25 -0.70 4.55
C PRO A 293 -32.71 -0.37 5.98
N PHE A 294 -31.82 -0.53 6.98
CA PHE A 294 -32.11 -0.17 8.37
C PHE A 294 -32.34 1.34 8.54
N MET A 295 -31.49 2.20 7.97
CA MET A 295 -31.64 3.66 7.99
C MET A 295 -32.92 4.09 7.28
N LYS A 296 -33.25 3.48 6.14
CA LYS A 296 -34.50 3.74 5.42
C LYS A 296 -35.73 3.37 6.24
N ALA A 297 -35.73 2.21 6.90
CA ALA A 297 -36.82 1.78 7.77
C ALA A 297 -36.96 2.67 9.01
N LEU A 298 -35.83 3.07 9.61
CA LEU A 298 -35.80 4.00 10.73
C LEU A 298 -36.38 5.36 10.32
N GLY A 299 -35.95 5.91 9.18
CA GLY A 299 -36.51 7.14 8.62
C GLY A 299 -38.02 7.05 8.43
N ALA A 300 -38.50 5.97 7.79
CA ALA A 300 -39.93 5.75 7.58
C ALA A 300 -40.72 5.71 8.91
N SER A 301 -40.16 5.15 9.98
CA SER A 301 -40.81 5.10 11.30
C SER A 301 -40.99 6.48 11.95
N ILE A 302 -40.17 7.46 11.60
CA ILE A 302 -40.21 8.83 12.10
C ILE A 302 -40.70 9.84 11.06
N GLY A 303 -41.20 9.37 9.91
CA GLY A 303 -41.73 10.21 8.83
C GLY A 303 -40.67 10.95 7.99
N ILE A 304 -39.42 10.49 8.00
CA ILE A 304 -38.31 11.06 7.22
C ILE A 304 -37.93 10.09 6.09
N ASP A 305 -37.90 10.57 4.84
CA ASP A 305 -37.41 9.74 3.74
C ASP A 305 -35.88 9.73 3.70
N ILE A 306 -35.29 8.56 3.90
CA ILE A 306 -33.84 8.36 3.90
C ILE A 306 -33.51 7.38 2.78
N ASN A 307 -32.66 7.81 1.83
CA ASN A 307 -32.15 6.91 0.82
C ASN A 307 -31.22 5.87 1.47
N ALA A 308 -31.34 4.60 1.07
CA ALA A 308 -30.44 3.55 1.51
C ALA A 308 -28.99 3.83 1.10
N THR A 309 -28.78 4.53 -0.02
CA THR A 309 -27.47 5.01 -0.49
C THR A 309 -27.29 6.50 -0.25
N SER A 310 -27.46 6.93 1.01
CA SER A 310 -27.34 8.33 1.43
C SER A 310 -25.98 8.66 2.02
N ALA A 311 -25.64 9.95 2.04
CA ALA A 311 -24.45 10.45 2.73
C ALA A 311 -24.45 10.07 4.23
N LEU A 312 -25.62 10.09 4.88
CA LEU A 312 -25.79 9.63 6.26
C LEU A 312 -25.42 8.17 6.44
N THR A 313 -25.92 7.30 5.57
CA THR A 313 -25.63 5.85 5.64
C THR A 313 -24.14 5.58 5.46
N ALA A 314 -23.54 6.14 4.41
CA ALA A 314 -22.11 6.00 4.15
C ALA A 314 -21.25 6.59 5.28
N GLY A 315 -21.59 7.78 5.76
CA GLY A 315 -20.90 8.46 6.85
C GLY A 315 -21.00 7.72 8.16
N PHE A 316 -22.17 7.15 8.48
CA PHE A 316 -22.36 6.36 9.70
C PHE A 316 -21.51 5.09 9.71
N VAL A 317 -21.50 4.31 8.62
CA VAL A 317 -20.67 3.10 8.54
C VAL A 317 -19.18 3.44 8.52
N MET A 318 -18.79 4.51 7.82
CA MET A 318 -17.43 5.03 7.87
C MET A 318 -17.05 5.43 9.30
N GLY A 319 -17.98 6.03 10.06
CA GLY A 319 -17.81 6.33 11.47
C GLY A 319 -17.51 5.07 12.29
N ILE A 320 -18.29 4.00 12.10
CA ILE A 320 -18.06 2.70 12.77
C ILE A 320 -16.64 2.17 12.48
N MET A 321 -16.20 2.25 11.23
CA MET A 321 -14.86 1.82 10.82
C MET A 321 -13.75 2.67 11.48
N ILE A 322 -14.00 3.97 11.71
CA ILE A 322 -13.01 4.90 12.29
C ILE A 322 -12.95 4.80 13.83
N ILE A 323 -14.00 4.32 14.50
CA ILE A 323 -14.03 4.17 15.97
C ILE A 323 -12.79 3.42 16.51
N PRO A 324 -12.40 2.24 15.98
CA PRO A 324 -11.20 1.55 16.44
C PRO A 324 -9.91 2.36 16.34
N PHE A 325 -9.78 3.15 15.27
CA PHE A 325 -8.61 3.98 15.05
C PHE A 325 -8.52 5.13 16.06
N VAL A 326 -9.64 5.85 16.26
CA VAL A 326 -9.71 6.95 17.23
C VAL A 326 -9.51 6.44 18.66
N SER A 327 -10.17 5.33 19.01
CA SER A 327 -10.08 4.77 20.37
C SER A 327 -8.69 4.23 20.70
N SER A 328 -8.06 3.48 19.79
CA SER A 328 -6.73 2.92 20.03
C SER A 328 -5.66 4.00 20.16
N LEU A 329 -5.62 4.97 19.24
CA LEU A 329 -4.64 6.05 19.29
C LEU A 329 -4.84 6.95 20.52
N SER A 330 -6.10 7.31 20.82
CA SER A 330 -6.39 8.14 21.99
C SER A 330 -6.07 7.39 23.30
N ASP A 331 -6.28 6.07 23.39
CA ASP A 331 -5.89 5.25 24.56
C ASP A 331 -4.38 5.30 24.79
N ASP A 332 -3.58 5.16 23.71
CA ASP A 332 -2.12 5.23 23.79
C ASP A 332 -1.66 6.59 24.31
N ILE A 333 -2.23 7.67 23.78
CA ILE A 333 -1.89 9.04 24.17
C ILE A 333 -2.28 9.33 25.62
N ILE A 334 -3.48 8.92 26.06
CA ILE A 334 -3.94 9.12 27.45
C ILE A 334 -3.04 8.31 28.40
N THR A 335 -2.70 7.07 28.06
CA THR A 335 -1.85 6.20 28.88
C THR A 335 -0.41 6.72 29.00
N GLN A 336 0.08 7.47 28.00
CA GLN A 336 1.43 8.07 28.00
C GLN A 336 1.59 9.24 28.96
N VAL A 337 0.51 9.87 29.43
CA VAL A 337 0.59 10.93 30.44
C VAL A 337 1.33 10.37 31.67
N PRO A 338 2.29 11.09 32.29
CA PRO A 338 3.03 10.60 33.46
C PRO A 338 2.13 10.24 34.66
N ARG A 339 2.52 9.22 35.43
CA ARG A 339 1.82 8.87 36.69
C ARG A 339 1.97 9.96 37.76
N SER A 340 3.11 10.66 37.79
CA SER A 340 3.35 11.76 38.74
C SER A 340 2.29 12.86 38.68
N LEU A 341 1.78 13.20 37.49
CA LEU A 341 0.69 14.17 37.33
C LEU A 341 -0.63 13.66 37.92
N ARG A 342 -0.90 12.36 37.80
CA ARG A 342 -2.09 11.71 38.37
C ARG A 342 -1.99 11.67 39.90
N ASP A 343 -0.87 11.17 40.40
CA ASP A 343 -0.63 11.03 41.84
C ASP A 343 -0.59 12.40 42.52
N GLY A 344 -0.03 13.43 41.86
CA GLY A 344 -0.06 14.82 42.34
C GLY A 344 -1.46 15.40 42.44
N SER A 345 -2.32 15.17 41.44
CA SER A 345 -3.72 15.60 41.47
C SER A 345 -4.51 14.91 42.59
N LEU A 346 -4.36 13.59 42.72
CA LEU A 346 -5.00 12.81 43.79
C LEU A 346 -4.49 13.23 45.18
N GLY A 347 -3.20 13.55 45.30
CA GLY A 347 -2.59 14.06 46.53
C GLY A 347 -3.13 15.40 47.01
N LEU A 348 -3.70 16.21 46.09
CA LEU A 348 -4.42 17.45 46.41
C LEU A 348 -5.90 17.22 46.79
N GLY A 349 -6.35 15.95 46.88
CA GLY A 349 -7.72 15.59 47.22
C GLY A 349 -8.69 15.56 46.05
N ALA A 350 -8.20 15.64 44.80
CA ALA A 350 -9.05 15.55 43.62
C ALA A 350 -9.63 14.13 43.46
N THR A 351 -10.87 14.04 42.99
CA THR A 351 -11.49 12.79 42.58
C THR A 351 -10.89 12.28 41.28
N LYS A 352 -10.99 10.97 41.02
CA LYS A 352 -10.54 10.37 39.76
C LYS A 352 -11.13 11.06 38.52
N SER A 353 -12.41 11.45 38.55
CA SER A 353 -13.04 12.19 37.45
C SER A 353 -12.47 13.60 37.27
N GLU A 354 -12.13 14.29 38.35
CA GLU A 354 -11.50 15.61 38.29
C GLU A 354 -10.08 15.51 37.74
N THR A 355 -9.27 14.55 38.23
CA THR A 355 -7.94 14.27 37.68
C THR A 355 -7.99 14.00 36.18
N ILE A 356 -8.94 13.21 35.71
CA ILE A 356 -9.08 12.91 34.28
C ILE A 356 -9.44 14.18 33.48
N ARG A 357 -10.45 14.93 33.93
CA ARG A 357 -10.96 16.09 33.19
C ARG A 357 -10.04 17.30 33.23
N GLN A 358 -9.35 17.54 34.34
CA GLN A 358 -8.58 18.76 34.58
C GLN A 358 -7.08 18.58 34.41
N VAL A 359 -6.56 17.35 34.45
CA VAL A 359 -5.11 17.09 34.34
C VAL A 359 -4.80 16.19 33.15
N VAL A 360 -5.38 14.99 33.10
CA VAL A 360 -5.01 13.98 32.09
C VAL A 360 -5.48 14.40 30.68
N LEU A 361 -6.76 14.74 30.50
CA LEU A 361 -7.29 15.11 29.19
C LEU A 361 -6.66 16.39 28.63
N PRO A 362 -6.45 17.48 29.41
CA PRO A 362 -5.73 18.64 28.93
C PRO A 362 -4.28 18.33 28.51
N ALA A 363 -3.55 17.51 29.29
CA ALA A 363 -2.20 17.10 28.94
C ALA A 363 -2.15 16.19 27.69
N ALA A 364 -3.16 15.34 27.49
CA ALA A 364 -3.29 14.45 26.33
C ALA A 364 -3.87 15.14 25.09
N LEU A 365 -4.48 16.32 25.24
CA LEU A 365 -5.24 17.01 24.19
C LEU A 365 -4.48 17.18 22.88
N PRO A 366 -3.18 17.53 22.85
CA PRO A 366 -2.43 17.67 21.61
C PRO A 366 -2.35 16.38 20.80
N GLY A 367 -2.10 15.27 21.50
CA GLY A 367 -2.06 13.95 20.87
C GLY A 367 -3.46 13.54 20.41
N ILE A 368 -4.49 13.76 21.22
CA ILE A 368 -5.89 13.42 20.87
C ILE A 368 -6.33 14.19 19.62
N ILE A 369 -6.04 15.50 19.53
CA ILE A 369 -6.31 16.29 18.33
C ILE A 369 -5.52 15.74 17.12
N GLY A 370 -4.26 15.35 17.31
CA GLY A 370 -3.47 14.68 16.28
C GLY A 370 -4.13 13.39 15.79
N ALA A 371 -4.65 12.56 16.69
CA ALA A 371 -5.38 11.34 16.36
C ALA A 371 -6.68 11.63 15.58
N PHE A 372 -7.42 12.69 15.95
CA PHE A 372 -8.62 13.09 15.22
C PHE A 372 -8.31 13.61 13.82
N LEU A 373 -7.22 14.37 13.65
CA LEU A 373 -6.79 14.83 12.33
C LEU A 373 -6.34 13.67 11.43
N LEU A 374 -5.65 12.68 11.99
CA LEU A 374 -5.33 11.44 11.28
C LEU A 374 -6.59 10.66 10.89
N ALA A 375 -7.59 10.61 11.77
CA ALA A 375 -8.88 9.99 11.48
C ALA A 375 -9.63 10.73 10.36
N ALA A 376 -9.60 12.06 10.37
CA ALA A 376 -10.18 12.90 9.33
C ALA A 376 -9.49 12.68 7.97
N SER A 377 -8.16 12.62 7.96
CA SER A 377 -7.36 12.30 6.78
C SER A 377 -7.75 10.95 6.17
N ARG A 378 -7.98 9.94 7.02
CA ARG A 378 -8.49 8.63 6.59
C ARG A 378 -9.93 8.68 6.07
N ALA A 379 -10.82 9.45 6.70
CA ALA A 379 -12.21 9.60 6.25
C ALA A 379 -12.30 10.24 4.85
N ILE A 380 -11.51 11.29 4.62
CA ILE A 380 -11.45 12.01 3.34
C ILE A 380 -10.90 11.11 2.23
N GLY A 381 -9.96 10.24 2.57
CA GLY A 381 -9.37 9.25 1.66
C GLY A 381 -10.15 7.93 1.56
N GLU A 382 -11.33 7.81 2.17
CA GLU A 382 -12.12 6.57 2.10
C GLU A 382 -12.70 6.38 0.70
N THR A 383 -12.59 5.17 0.17
CA THR A 383 -12.93 4.86 -1.22
C THR A 383 -14.05 3.82 -1.33
N MET A 384 -13.94 2.68 -0.64
CA MET A 384 -14.83 1.55 -0.93
C MET A 384 -16.18 1.67 -0.24
N ILE A 385 -16.22 2.23 0.97
CA ILE A 385 -17.50 2.49 1.64
C ILE A 385 -18.32 3.49 0.82
N VAL A 386 -17.70 4.54 0.31
CA VAL A 386 -18.40 5.60 -0.44
C VAL A 386 -18.77 5.18 -1.85
N VAL A 387 -17.90 4.43 -2.56
CA VAL A 387 -18.22 3.86 -3.88
C VAL A 387 -19.47 2.99 -3.81
N LEU A 388 -19.61 2.20 -2.74
CA LEU A 388 -20.73 1.30 -2.60
C LEU A 388 -21.96 1.99 -2.00
N ALA A 389 -21.81 2.78 -0.93
CA ALA A 389 -22.93 3.18 -0.08
C ALA A 389 -23.33 4.67 -0.17
N ALA A 390 -22.52 5.56 -0.75
CA ALA A 390 -22.86 6.99 -0.81
C ALA A 390 -23.79 7.35 -1.98
N GLY A 391 -24.04 6.39 -2.88
CA GLY A 391 -24.75 6.61 -4.14
C GLY A 391 -23.82 7.20 -5.21
N ASN A 392 -24.39 7.80 -6.26
CA ASN A 392 -23.63 8.49 -7.31
C ASN A 392 -24.39 9.72 -7.84
N SER A 393 -24.63 10.67 -6.96
CA SER A 393 -25.35 11.91 -7.28
C SER A 393 -24.46 13.12 -7.01
N PRO A 394 -23.83 13.72 -8.03
CA PRO A 394 -22.90 14.83 -7.85
C PRO A 394 -23.65 16.18 -7.80
N LEU A 395 -24.77 16.22 -7.08
CA LEU A 395 -25.57 17.42 -6.85
C LEU A 395 -25.07 18.15 -5.60
N LEU A 396 -25.02 19.48 -5.66
CA LEU A 396 -24.67 20.31 -4.52
C LEU A 396 -25.90 20.55 -3.63
N HIS A 397 -26.00 19.79 -2.53
CA HIS A 397 -27.09 19.91 -1.56
C HIS A 397 -26.59 19.65 -0.13
N ILE A 398 -27.33 20.14 0.87
CA ILE A 398 -26.97 20.01 2.30
C ILE A 398 -27.62 18.77 2.93
N ASN A 399 -28.59 18.14 2.25
CA ASN A 399 -29.42 17.10 2.83
C ASN A 399 -28.63 15.78 2.98
N PRO A 400 -28.31 15.32 4.21
CA PRO A 400 -27.54 14.11 4.41
C PRO A 400 -28.34 12.83 4.10
N PHE A 401 -29.66 12.93 3.93
CA PHE A 401 -30.54 11.79 3.62
C PHE A 401 -30.55 11.43 2.13
N GLU A 402 -29.93 12.27 1.30
CA GLU A 402 -29.80 12.06 -0.14
C GLU A 402 -28.44 11.48 -0.53
N ALA A 403 -28.37 10.93 -1.73
CA ALA A 403 -27.14 10.44 -2.32
C ALA A 403 -26.19 11.60 -2.65
N VAL A 404 -24.89 11.33 -2.55
CA VAL A 404 -23.81 12.25 -2.95
C VAL A 404 -22.78 11.54 -3.79
N SER A 405 -21.94 12.29 -4.49
CA SER A 405 -20.71 11.77 -5.08
C SER A 405 -19.50 12.31 -4.32
N THR A 406 -18.54 11.43 -4.02
CA THR A 406 -17.26 11.82 -3.43
C THR A 406 -16.17 11.89 -4.48
N VAL A 407 -15.09 12.59 -4.18
CA VAL A 407 -13.90 12.64 -5.03
C VAL A 407 -13.36 11.24 -5.31
N THR A 408 -13.24 10.40 -4.28
CA THR A 408 -12.69 9.04 -4.39
C THR A 408 -13.56 8.11 -5.24
N MET A 409 -14.88 8.17 -5.08
CA MET A 409 -15.79 7.39 -5.92
C MET A 409 -15.74 7.86 -7.37
N THR A 410 -15.65 9.16 -7.60
CA THR A 410 -15.54 9.71 -8.95
C THR A 410 -14.25 9.29 -9.63
N ILE A 411 -13.12 9.26 -8.91
CA ILE A 411 -11.85 8.73 -9.42
C ILE A 411 -12.02 7.27 -9.88
N VAL A 412 -12.66 6.42 -9.06
CA VAL A 412 -12.92 5.02 -9.43
C VAL A 412 -13.74 4.95 -10.71
N ASN A 413 -14.87 5.66 -10.78
CA ASN A 413 -15.77 5.63 -11.93
C ASN A 413 -15.10 6.07 -13.24
N GLN A 414 -14.19 7.03 -13.20
CA GLN A 414 -13.48 7.49 -14.41
C GLN A 414 -12.33 6.57 -14.83
N LEU A 415 -11.74 5.81 -13.90
CA LEU A 415 -10.66 4.87 -14.21
C LEU A 415 -11.17 3.47 -14.59
N THR A 416 -12.38 3.11 -14.18
CA THR A 416 -13.01 1.83 -14.56
C THR A 416 -13.90 1.95 -15.80
N GLY A 417 -14.06 3.14 -16.37
CA GLY A 417 -14.87 3.35 -17.57
C GLY A 417 -14.16 2.89 -18.85
N ASP A 418 -14.94 2.49 -19.86
CA ASP A 418 -14.45 2.15 -21.21
C ASP A 418 -14.10 3.41 -22.04
N THR A 419 -13.37 4.35 -21.44
CA THR A 419 -12.98 5.62 -22.08
C THR A 419 -11.57 5.54 -22.64
N ASP A 420 -11.32 6.26 -23.74
CA ASP A 420 -9.96 6.49 -24.21
C ASP A 420 -9.15 7.21 -23.11
N PHE A 421 -8.02 6.63 -22.71
CA PHE A 421 -7.11 7.18 -21.70
C PHE A 421 -6.52 8.54 -22.09
N ALA A 422 -6.58 8.92 -23.37
CA ALA A 422 -6.18 10.24 -23.85
C ALA A 422 -7.28 11.31 -23.73
N SER A 423 -8.52 10.94 -23.39
CA SER A 423 -9.65 11.85 -23.32
C SER A 423 -9.65 12.70 -22.04
N PRO A 424 -10.23 13.92 -22.06
CA PRO A 424 -10.40 14.74 -20.85
C PRO A 424 -11.13 14.01 -19.72
N GLN A 425 -12.06 13.11 -20.09
CA GLN A 425 -12.86 12.31 -19.16
C GLN A 425 -12.02 11.31 -18.35
N ALA A 426 -11.02 10.67 -18.96
CA ALA A 426 -10.09 9.81 -18.23
C ALA A 426 -9.06 10.63 -17.44
N LEU A 427 -8.55 11.72 -18.04
CA LEU A 427 -7.50 12.55 -17.45
C LEU A 427 -7.95 13.28 -16.17
N VAL A 428 -9.25 13.58 -16.02
CA VAL A 428 -9.78 14.25 -14.82
C VAL A 428 -9.54 13.44 -13.55
N ALA A 429 -9.43 12.11 -13.63
CA ALA A 429 -9.14 11.26 -12.47
C ALA A 429 -7.78 11.59 -11.85
N PHE A 430 -6.78 11.94 -12.67
CA PHE A 430 -5.47 12.38 -12.19
C PHE A 430 -5.53 13.75 -11.52
N ALA A 431 -6.32 14.69 -12.06
CA ALA A 431 -6.52 16.02 -11.47
C ALA A 431 -7.24 15.93 -10.12
N LEU A 432 -8.29 15.11 -10.02
CA LEU A 432 -9.00 14.80 -8.78
C LEU A 432 -8.05 14.14 -7.76
N GLY A 433 -7.27 13.14 -8.19
CA GLY A 433 -6.32 12.44 -7.35
C GLY A 433 -5.20 13.35 -6.82
N LEU A 434 -4.63 14.21 -7.67
CA LEU A 434 -3.62 15.20 -7.26
C LEU A 434 -4.21 16.19 -6.26
N THR A 435 -5.44 16.64 -6.49
CA THR A 435 -6.14 17.56 -5.58
C THR A 435 -6.36 16.91 -4.21
N LEU A 436 -6.84 15.67 -4.17
CA LEU A 436 -7.01 14.91 -2.93
C LEU A 436 -5.67 14.67 -2.21
N PHE A 437 -4.60 14.36 -2.95
CA PHE A 437 -3.25 14.23 -2.41
C PHE A 437 -2.77 15.53 -1.76
N VAL A 438 -2.94 16.67 -2.42
CA VAL A 438 -2.55 17.99 -1.87
C VAL A 438 -3.36 18.32 -0.61
N ILE A 439 -4.68 18.08 -0.61
CA ILE A 439 -5.55 18.31 0.55
C ILE A 439 -5.12 17.43 1.73
N THR A 440 -4.95 16.14 1.52
CA THR A 440 -4.57 15.18 2.58
C THR A 440 -3.16 15.44 3.11
N LEU A 441 -2.21 15.77 2.23
CA LEU A 441 -0.87 16.20 2.63
C LEU A 441 -0.92 17.48 3.48
N GLY A 442 -1.68 18.48 3.06
CA GLY A 442 -1.89 19.72 3.80
C GLY A 442 -2.45 19.47 5.21
N LEU A 443 -3.48 18.63 5.33
CA LEU A 443 -4.06 18.24 6.61
C LEU A 443 -3.04 17.52 7.51
N ASN A 444 -2.26 16.60 6.95
CA ASN A 444 -1.23 15.87 7.70
C ASN A 444 -0.11 16.80 8.19
N ILE A 445 0.30 17.78 7.38
CA ILE A 445 1.29 18.81 7.78
C ILE A 445 0.74 19.66 8.92
N VAL A 446 -0.51 20.10 8.84
CA VAL A 446 -1.18 20.86 9.91
C VAL A 446 -1.27 20.05 11.19
N ALA A 447 -1.62 18.75 11.09
CA ALA A 447 -1.64 17.85 12.24
C ALA A 447 -0.28 17.75 12.94
N LEU A 448 0.79 17.58 12.17
CA LEU A 448 2.15 17.56 12.70
C LEU A 448 2.55 18.89 13.36
N TYR A 449 2.18 20.01 12.77
CA TYR A 449 2.45 21.33 13.33
C TYR A 449 1.75 21.54 14.67
N ILE A 450 0.47 21.16 14.76
CA ILE A 450 -0.32 21.23 16.00
C ILE A 450 0.33 20.37 17.09
N VAL A 451 0.63 19.10 16.79
CA VAL A 451 1.23 18.18 17.77
C VAL A 451 2.58 18.71 18.29
N ARG A 452 3.44 19.26 17.43
CA ARG A 452 4.73 19.83 17.84
C ARG A 452 4.56 21.03 18.77
N LYS A 453 3.68 21.97 18.43
CA LYS A 453 3.49 23.22 19.18
C LYS A 453 3.08 22.99 20.64
N TYR A 454 2.26 21.97 20.92
CA TYR A 454 1.77 21.73 22.28
C TYR A 454 2.59 20.67 23.04
N ARG A 455 3.47 19.92 22.39
CA ARG A 455 4.40 18.99 23.07
C ARG A 455 5.46 19.74 23.90
N GLU A 456 5.81 20.96 23.51
CA GLU A 456 6.80 21.80 24.20
C GLU A 456 6.32 22.36 25.56
N GLN A 457 5.07 22.12 25.99
CA GLN A 457 4.51 22.70 27.23
C GLN A 457 4.62 21.81 28.48
N TYR A 458 5.11 20.57 28.38
CA TYR A 458 5.09 19.60 29.49
C TYR A 458 6.42 18.86 29.74
N ASP A 459 7.48 19.20 29.02
CA ASP A 459 8.88 18.94 29.41
C ASP A 459 9.40 20.16 30.19
#